data_AF-A0A9K3LGN1-F1
#
_entry.id   AF-A0A9K3LGN1-F1
#
_cell.length_a   1.000
_cell.length_b   1.000
_cell.length_c   1.000
_cell.angle_alpha   90.00
_cell.angle_beta   90.00
_cell.angle_gamma   90.00
#
_symmetry.space_group_name_H-M   'P 1'
#
loop_
_entity.id
_entity.type
_entity.pdbx_description
1 polymer ?
#
loop_
_entity_poly.entity_id
_entity_poly.type
_entity_poly.pdbx_seq_one_letter_code
_entity_poly.pdbx_strand_id
1 'polypeptide(L)'
;MSNNNKKQDRRSKTNSTNVVGDTQTSTSSSQEGNGGSSRMSNNNKYNNNNKGNNDNDSSLAEHLDRALLAVRSSQDSTHKLHHAWRSQLQRISILVLVIVATQAKAPGSACLAAIQEWNNQQYNNDTIISSTQTLILMAKDSVTEAMSMCCSLCLVAWLTGSPTTPTTQQDQSEFSSLSFRVATALLPLIVYTYQQDRTMGCLRRWELHDNYDHPRSELESRSFPVIVIFYIVSTLSVFAMYIQRSNGQQNIQKVVQLQQDLLQPKRQPKPPPQQQEVSKKKQ
;
A
#
# COMPACT_ATOMS: atom_id res chain seq x y z
N MET A 1 -52.86 -44.46 24.39
CA MET A 1 -53.59 -43.56 23.46
C MET A 1 -52.55 -42.60 22.88
N SER A 2 -51.79 -42.96 21.84
CA SER A 2 -52.10 -42.98 20.39
C SER A 2 -52.74 -41.70 19.84
N ASN A 3 -51.92 -40.84 19.24
CA ASN A 3 -52.00 -40.27 17.88
C ASN A 3 -51.21 -38.94 17.84
N ASN A 4 -50.09 -38.85 17.12
CA ASN A 4 -49.89 -38.72 15.66
C ASN A 4 -50.16 -37.32 15.09
N ASN A 5 -49.23 -36.90 14.22
CA ASN A 5 -49.21 -35.78 13.27
C ASN A 5 -48.52 -34.50 13.78
N LYS A 6 -47.66 -33.79 13.03
CA LYS A 6 -47.30 -33.91 11.61
C LYS A 6 -45.96 -33.21 11.37
N LYS A 7 -45.12 -33.92 10.63
CA LYS A 7 -43.91 -33.51 9.93
C LYS A 7 -44.22 -32.41 8.90
N GLN A 8 -43.42 -31.36 8.81
CA GLN A 8 -43.26 -30.59 7.58
C GLN A 8 -41.82 -30.11 7.39
N ASP A 9 -41.09 -30.90 6.61
CA ASP A 9 -39.88 -30.52 5.88
C ASP A 9 -40.18 -29.36 4.91
N ARG A 10 -39.33 -28.33 4.90
CA ARG A 10 -39.05 -27.53 3.70
C ARG A 10 -37.55 -27.32 3.54
N ARG A 11 -36.92 -28.32 2.93
CA ARG A 11 -35.74 -28.16 2.09
C ARG A 11 -36.14 -27.34 0.85
N SER A 12 -35.54 -26.17 0.65
CA SER A 12 -35.48 -25.54 -0.67
C SER A 12 -34.13 -25.85 -1.29
N LYS A 13 -34.21 -26.54 -2.42
CA LYS A 13 -33.11 -26.87 -3.33
C LYS A 13 -32.59 -25.61 -4.03
N THR A 14 -31.27 -25.55 -4.10
CA THR A 14 -30.44 -25.13 -5.24
C THR A 14 -31.18 -24.68 -6.51
N ASN A 15 -30.92 -23.43 -6.92
CA ASN A 15 -30.87 -23.07 -8.33
C ASN A 15 -29.47 -22.56 -8.64
N SER A 16 -28.70 -23.42 -9.31
CA SER A 16 -27.56 -23.04 -10.13
C SER A 16 -28.08 -22.41 -11.41
N THR A 17 -27.68 -21.17 -11.68
CA THR A 17 -27.74 -20.64 -13.04
C THR A 17 -26.37 -20.05 -13.36
N ASN A 18 -25.66 -20.78 -14.22
CA ASN A 18 -24.49 -20.32 -14.93
C ASN A 18 -24.87 -19.07 -15.74
N VAL A 19 -24.13 -17.99 -15.54
CA VAL A 19 -23.99 -16.93 -16.55
C VAL A 19 -22.50 -16.81 -16.82
N VAL A 20 -22.13 -17.42 -17.94
CA VAL A 20 -20.89 -17.19 -18.68
C VAL A 20 -20.97 -15.75 -19.20
N GLY A 21 -20.01 -14.93 -18.78
CA GLY A 21 -19.84 -13.55 -19.23
C GLY A 21 -18.35 -13.29 -19.38
N ASP A 22 -17.93 -13.34 -20.63
CA ASP A 22 -16.55 -13.30 -21.08
C ASP A 22 -15.78 -12.02 -20.69
N THR A 23 -14.54 -12.25 -20.27
CA THR A 23 -13.31 -11.68 -20.85
C THR A 23 -13.26 -10.16 -21.08
N GLN A 24 -12.43 -9.49 -20.28
CA GLN A 24 -11.33 -8.66 -20.82
C GLN A 24 -10.22 -8.46 -19.78
N THR A 25 -9.26 -9.37 -19.87
CA THR A 25 -7.95 -9.31 -19.23
C THR A 25 -7.02 -8.55 -20.18
N SER A 26 -6.72 -7.29 -19.88
CA SER A 26 -5.72 -6.52 -20.62
C SER A 26 -4.33 -6.82 -20.07
N THR A 27 -3.81 -8.00 -20.40
CA THR A 27 -2.37 -8.32 -20.26
C THR A 27 -1.61 -7.70 -21.44
N SER A 28 -0.72 -6.78 -21.10
CA SER A 28 0.26 -6.17 -21.99
C SER A 28 1.28 -7.21 -22.45
N SER A 29 1.20 -7.61 -23.72
CA SER A 29 2.28 -8.29 -24.43
C SER A 29 3.22 -7.26 -25.04
N SER A 30 4.48 -7.29 -24.64
CA SER A 30 5.60 -6.72 -25.42
C SER A 30 6.67 -7.79 -25.47
N GLN A 31 6.70 -8.53 -26.57
CA GLN A 31 7.73 -9.49 -26.89
C GLN A 31 8.23 -9.20 -28.30
N GLU A 32 9.47 -8.72 -28.32
CA GLU A 32 10.61 -9.01 -29.20
C GLU A 32 10.40 -9.32 -30.69
N GLY A 33 11.31 -8.74 -31.48
CA GLY A 33 11.34 -8.78 -32.93
C GLY A 33 11.79 -10.10 -33.57
N ASN A 34 11.52 -10.20 -34.87
CA ASN A 34 12.38 -10.75 -35.93
C ASN A 34 11.55 -10.64 -37.24
N GLY A 35 12.07 -10.40 -38.44
CA GLY A 35 13.43 -10.27 -38.93
C GLY A 35 13.31 -9.81 -40.39
N GLY A 36 14.08 -8.80 -40.76
CA GLY A 36 14.17 -8.30 -42.11
C GLY A 36 15.55 -8.56 -42.68
N SER A 37 15.56 -9.06 -43.92
CA SER A 37 16.58 -8.86 -44.94
C SER A 37 17.84 -9.74 -44.90
N SER A 38 17.83 -10.79 -45.72
CA SER A 38 19.03 -11.31 -46.36
C SER A 38 19.18 -10.66 -47.73
N ARG A 39 20.19 -9.80 -47.90
CA ARG A 39 20.78 -9.51 -49.21
C ARG A 39 22.30 -9.34 -49.06
N MET A 40 23.01 -10.29 -49.64
CA MET A 40 24.46 -10.26 -49.87
C MET A 40 24.82 -9.26 -50.98
N SER A 41 25.89 -8.48 -50.77
CA SER A 41 26.81 -7.87 -51.75
C SER A 41 27.41 -6.61 -51.11
N ASN A 42 28.68 -6.24 -51.24
CA ASN A 42 29.79 -6.75 -52.03
C ASN A 42 31.09 -6.25 -51.37
N ASN A 43 32.18 -6.96 -51.59
CA ASN A 43 33.53 -6.57 -51.18
C ASN A 43 33.90 -5.19 -51.72
N ASN A 44 34.31 -4.28 -50.84
CA ASN A 44 35.25 -3.23 -51.21
C ASN A 44 36.32 -3.08 -50.13
N LYS A 45 37.44 -3.72 -50.45
CA LYS A 45 38.74 -3.59 -49.80
C LYS A 45 39.27 -2.20 -50.12
N TYR A 46 39.04 -1.23 -49.23
CA TYR A 46 39.72 0.06 -49.26
C TYR A 46 40.43 0.33 -47.93
N ASN A 47 41.74 0.46 -48.08
CA ASN A 47 42.75 0.80 -47.11
C ASN A 47 42.34 2.03 -46.27
N ASN A 48 42.18 1.89 -44.94
CA ASN A 48 41.87 3.04 -44.08
C ASN A 48 42.43 2.87 -42.65
N ASN A 49 43.76 2.88 -42.51
CA ASN A 49 44.43 2.85 -41.22
C ASN A 49 44.40 4.20 -40.46
N ASN A 50 43.41 5.06 -40.69
CA ASN A 50 43.25 6.30 -39.91
C ASN A 50 41.79 6.73 -39.67
N LYS A 51 40.80 5.83 -39.88
CA LYS A 51 39.37 6.08 -39.65
C LYS A 51 38.78 5.24 -38.50
N GLY A 52 39.63 4.76 -37.60
CA GLY A 52 39.22 3.85 -36.52
C GLY A 52 38.65 4.51 -35.27
N ASN A 53 38.87 5.82 -35.04
CA ASN A 53 38.40 6.48 -33.82
C ASN A 53 37.02 7.14 -33.96
N ASN A 54 36.74 7.80 -35.10
CA ASN A 54 35.50 8.58 -35.22
C ASN A 54 34.24 7.70 -35.35
N ASP A 55 34.34 6.51 -35.94
CA ASP A 55 33.20 5.61 -36.10
C ASP A 55 32.82 4.92 -34.76
N ASN A 56 33.79 4.70 -33.87
CA ASN A 56 33.56 4.14 -32.54
C ASN A 56 32.92 5.16 -31.59
N ASP A 57 33.34 6.43 -31.64
CA ASP A 57 32.75 7.50 -30.84
C ASP A 57 31.29 7.78 -31.28
N SER A 58 31.01 7.71 -32.59
CA SER A 58 29.63 7.82 -33.12
C SER A 58 28.74 6.65 -32.68
N SER A 59 29.28 5.42 -32.66
CA SER A 59 28.54 4.23 -32.21
C SER A 59 28.27 4.25 -30.70
N LEU A 60 29.22 4.74 -29.89
CA LEU A 60 29.04 4.87 -28.44
C LEU A 60 27.96 5.90 -28.09
N ALA A 61 27.96 7.06 -28.76
CA ALA A 61 26.95 8.09 -28.57
C ALA A 61 25.53 7.57 -28.89
N GLU A 62 25.38 6.78 -29.96
CA GLU A 62 24.10 6.17 -30.33
C GLU A 62 23.63 5.13 -29.30
N HIS A 63 24.54 4.27 -28.80
CA HIS A 63 24.21 3.31 -27.75
C HIS A 63 23.79 3.99 -26.44
N LEU A 64 24.41 5.12 -26.11
CA LEU A 64 24.11 5.88 -24.91
C LEU A 64 22.74 6.60 -25.02
N ASP A 65 22.41 7.14 -26.20
CA ASP A 65 21.10 7.74 -26.45
C ASP A 65 19.98 6.69 -26.40
N ARG A 66 20.20 5.50 -26.98
CA ARG A 66 19.27 4.36 -26.84
C ARG A 66 19.09 3.93 -25.38
N ALA A 67 20.17 3.88 -24.60
CA ALA A 67 20.10 3.56 -23.18
C ALA A 67 19.31 4.61 -22.38
N LEU A 68 19.52 5.90 -22.67
CA LEU A 68 18.76 7.00 -22.07
C LEU A 68 17.28 6.93 -22.41
N LEU A 69 16.93 6.68 -23.67
CA LEU A 69 15.55 6.49 -24.11
C LEU A 69 14.90 5.30 -23.41
N ALA A 70 15.60 4.17 -23.28
CA ALA A 70 15.11 3.00 -22.56
C ALA A 70 14.87 3.30 -21.06
N VAL A 71 15.79 4.01 -20.41
CA VAL A 71 15.63 4.41 -19.00
C VAL A 71 14.45 5.35 -18.82
N ARG A 72 14.27 6.36 -19.69
CA ARG A 72 13.10 7.27 -19.65
C ARG A 72 11.79 6.52 -19.87
N SER A 73 11.75 5.62 -20.85
CA SER A 73 10.57 4.79 -21.12
C SER A 73 10.20 3.90 -19.91
N SER A 74 11.19 3.29 -19.28
CA SER A 74 11.02 2.50 -18.06
C SER A 74 10.51 3.34 -16.88
N GLN A 75 11.03 4.57 -16.73
CA GLN A 75 10.59 5.51 -15.70
C GLN A 75 9.11 5.91 -15.89
N ASP A 76 8.72 6.25 -17.12
CA ASP A 76 7.33 6.62 -17.42
C ASP A 76 6.37 5.46 -17.17
N SER A 77 6.76 4.24 -17.55
CA SER A 77 6.01 3.02 -17.26
C SER A 77 5.85 2.79 -15.75
N THR A 78 6.95 2.95 -14.99
CA THR A 78 6.95 2.83 -13.52
C THR A 78 6.05 3.88 -12.87
N HIS A 79 6.09 5.12 -13.35
CA HIS A 79 5.25 6.19 -12.84
C HIS A 79 3.76 5.91 -13.08
N LYS A 80 3.40 5.46 -14.29
CA LYS A 80 2.02 5.02 -14.61
C LYS A 80 1.57 3.88 -13.72
N LEU A 81 2.45 2.90 -13.48
CA LEU A 81 2.16 1.77 -12.59
C LEU A 81 1.93 2.21 -11.15
N HIS A 82 2.82 3.05 -10.60
CA HIS A 82 2.69 3.60 -9.24
C HIS A 82 1.40 4.42 -9.08
N HIS A 83 1.02 5.20 -10.09
CA HIS A 83 -0.23 5.93 -10.10
C HIS A 83 -1.44 4.99 -10.09
N ALA A 84 -1.43 3.96 -10.93
CA ALA A 84 -2.49 2.95 -10.98
C ALA A 84 -2.62 2.23 -9.63
N TRP A 85 -1.51 1.80 -9.02
CA TRP A 85 -1.50 1.16 -7.71
C TRP A 85 -2.03 2.06 -6.60
N ARG A 86 -1.63 3.34 -6.55
CA ARG A 86 -2.17 4.28 -5.57
C ARG A 86 -3.68 4.46 -5.71
N SER A 87 -4.17 4.59 -6.94
CA SER A 87 -5.61 4.67 -7.19
C SER A 87 -6.34 3.42 -6.71
N GLN A 88 -5.77 2.23 -6.91
CA GLN A 88 -6.35 0.99 -6.40
C GLN A 88 -6.33 0.93 -4.86
N LEU A 89 -5.22 1.31 -4.21
CA LEU A 89 -5.15 1.39 -2.75
C LEU A 89 -6.19 2.35 -2.17
N GLN A 90 -6.43 3.48 -2.84
CA GLN A 90 -7.47 4.44 -2.44
C GLN A 90 -8.89 3.85 -2.60
N ARG A 91 -9.16 3.11 -3.67
CA ARG A 91 -10.46 2.44 -3.83
C ARG A 91 -10.68 1.39 -2.74
N ILE A 92 -9.66 0.60 -2.44
CA ILE A 92 -9.71 -0.41 -1.37
C ILE A 92 -9.85 0.27 0.00
N SER A 93 -9.23 1.42 0.24
CA SER A 93 -9.34 2.13 1.52
C SER A 93 -10.76 2.61 1.81
N ILE A 94 -11.49 3.05 0.78
CA ILE A 94 -12.91 3.39 0.89
C ILE A 94 -13.74 2.14 1.22
N LEU A 95 -13.46 1.00 0.60
CA LEU A 95 -14.14 -0.26 0.92
C LEU A 95 -13.87 -0.70 2.37
N VAL A 96 -12.63 -0.57 2.84
CA VAL A 96 -12.26 -0.88 4.23
C VAL A 96 -12.96 0.06 5.22
N LEU A 97 -13.09 1.35 4.90
CA LEU A 97 -13.87 2.30 5.71
C LEU A 97 -15.33 1.83 5.86
N VAL A 98 -15.96 1.36 4.78
CA VAL A 98 -17.33 0.81 4.84
C VAL A 98 -17.37 -0.44 5.73
N ILE A 99 -16.41 -1.35 5.60
CA ILE A 99 -16.32 -2.57 6.43
C ILE A 99 -16.18 -2.18 7.91
N VAL A 100 -15.28 -1.26 8.24
CA VAL A 100 -15.08 -0.79 9.63
C VAL A 100 -16.37 -0.14 10.16
N ALA A 101 -17.07 0.66 9.36
CA ALA A 101 -18.34 1.25 9.74
C ALA A 101 -19.43 0.19 9.99
N THR A 102 -19.44 -0.91 9.22
CA THR A 102 -20.35 -2.04 9.49
C THR A 102 -19.99 -2.79 10.77
N GLN A 103 -18.69 -2.98 11.05
CA GLN A 103 -18.21 -3.60 12.28
C GLN A 103 -18.51 -2.75 13.52
N ALA A 104 -18.52 -1.42 13.38
CA ALA A 104 -18.86 -0.48 14.45
C ALA A 104 -20.30 -0.56 14.95
N LYS A 105 -21.23 -1.12 14.15
CA LYS A 105 -22.64 -1.24 14.56
C LYS A 105 -22.88 -2.38 15.54
N ALA A 106 -22.15 -3.49 15.39
CA ALA A 106 -22.33 -4.70 16.20
C ALA A 106 -22.18 -4.50 17.72
N PRO A 107 -21.10 -3.87 18.24
CA PRO A 107 -20.91 -3.72 19.69
C PRO A 107 -21.98 -2.84 20.33
N GLY A 108 -22.40 -1.76 19.66
CA GLY A 108 -23.45 -0.87 20.16
C GLY A 108 -24.79 -1.58 20.32
N SER A 109 -25.20 -2.37 19.32
CA SER A 109 -26.43 -3.17 19.42
C SER A 109 -26.33 -4.27 20.48
N ALA A 110 -25.19 -4.93 20.60
CA ALA A 110 -24.97 -5.99 21.58
C ALA A 110 -25.02 -5.43 23.02
N CYS A 111 -24.37 -4.28 23.27
CA CYS A 111 -24.42 -3.61 24.56
C CYS A 111 -25.84 -3.15 24.91
N LEU A 112 -26.60 -2.61 23.94
CA LEU A 112 -27.98 -2.17 24.17
C LEU A 112 -28.88 -3.35 24.57
N ALA A 113 -28.76 -4.46 23.84
CA ALA A 113 -29.50 -5.68 24.13
C ALA A 113 -29.15 -6.23 25.53
N ALA A 114 -27.87 -6.25 25.89
CA ALA A 114 -27.41 -6.70 27.21
C ALA A 114 -27.97 -5.83 28.34
N ILE A 115 -28.00 -4.51 28.18
CA ILE A 115 -28.55 -3.58 29.19
C ILE A 115 -30.06 -3.73 29.33
N GLN A 116 -30.78 -3.91 28.22
CA GLN A 116 -32.22 -4.16 28.26
C GLN A 116 -32.52 -5.46 28.99
N GLU A 117 -31.79 -6.53 28.69
CA GLU A 117 -31.94 -7.82 29.36
C GLU A 117 -31.65 -7.71 30.87
N TRP A 118 -30.55 -7.05 31.25
CA TRP A 118 -30.20 -6.79 32.65
C TRP A 118 -31.28 -6.01 33.38
N ASN A 119 -31.76 -4.90 32.80
CA ASN A 119 -32.79 -4.06 33.41
C ASN A 119 -34.13 -4.80 33.54
N ASN A 120 -34.46 -5.71 32.62
CA ASN A 120 -35.65 -6.56 32.72
C ASN A 120 -35.52 -7.57 33.86
N GLN A 121 -34.35 -8.16 34.07
CA GLN A 121 -34.09 -9.11 35.15
C GLN A 121 -34.07 -8.43 36.53
N GLN A 122 -33.62 -7.18 36.61
CA GLN A 122 -33.53 -6.40 37.85
C GLN A 122 -34.79 -5.57 38.14
N TYR A 123 -35.93 -5.84 37.50
CA TYR A 123 -37.16 -5.03 37.63
C TYR A 123 -37.64 -4.80 39.09
N ASN A 124 -37.28 -5.69 40.01
CA ASN A 124 -37.64 -5.60 41.43
C ASN A 124 -36.52 -5.08 42.35
N ASN A 125 -35.32 -4.84 41.81
CA ASN A 125 -34.16 -4.36 42.56
C ASN A 125 -33.83 -2.92 42.14
N ASP A 126 -33.45 -2.06 43.08
CA ASP A 126 -33.14 -0.63 42.83
C ASP A 126 -31.89 -0.39 41.95
N THR A 127 -31.31 -1.43 41.34
CA THR A 127 -30.09 -1.39 40.54
C THR A 127 -30.37 -1.33 39.04
N ILE A 128 -31.30 -0.47 38.61
CA ILE A 128 -31.60 -0.23 37.19
C ILE A 128 -30.50 0.67 36.60
N ILE A 129 -29.96 0.27 35.45
CA ILE A 129 -28.97 1.08 34.73
C ILE A 129 -29.69 2.27 34.06
N SER A 130 -29.32 3.47 34.48
CA SER A 130 -29.84 4.73 33.92
C SER A 130 -29.35 5.00 32.49
N SER A 131 -30.09 5.80 31.72
CA SER A 131 -29.75 6.13 30.33
C SER A 131 -28.37 6.78 30.15
N THR A 132 -27.91 7.58 31.12
CA THR A 132 -26.58 8.21 31.07
C THR A 132 -25.46 7.18 31.30
N GLN A 133 -25.65 6.24 32.22
CA GLN A 133 -24.73 5.12 32.44
C GLN A 133 -24.67 4.21 31.21
N THR A 134 -25.81 3.94 30.58
CA THR A 134 -25.91 3.20 29.30
C THR A 134 -25.04 3.84 28.22
N LEU A 135 -25.13 5.16 28.03
CA LEU A 135 -24.31 5.86 27.04
C LEU A 135 -22.81 5.76 27.34
N ILE A 136 -22.41 5.89 28.61
CA ILE A 136 -21.00 5.78 29.01
C ILE A 136 -20.48 4.35 28.78
N LEU A 137 -21.28 3.33 29.11
CA LEU A 137 -20.94 1.93 28.89
C LEU A 137 -20.81 1.60 27.40
N MET A 138 -21.75 2.07 26.57
CA MET A 138 -21.68 1.93 25.11
C MET A 138 -20.45 2.62 24.52
N ALA A 139 -20.17 3.85 24.96
CA ALA A 139 -19.02 4.62 24.49
C ALA A 139 -17.70 3.90 24.82
N LYS A 140 -17.60 3.33 26.03
CA LYS A 140 -16.44 2.56 26.46
C LYS A 140 -16.25 1.27 25.66
N ASP A 141 -17.32 0.53 25.39
CA ASP A 141 -17.26 -0.71 24.61
C ASP A 141 -16.89 -0.45 23.14
N SER A 142 -17.28 0.72 22.61
CA SER A 142 -17.09 1.13 21.21
C SER A 142 -15.74 1.83 20.93
N VAL A 143 -14.83 1.94 21.91
CA VAL A 143 -13.58 2.70 21.77
C VAL A 143 -12.71 2.16 20.64
N THR A 144 -12.57 0.84 20.52
CA THR A 144 -11.74 0.20 19.49
C THR A 144 -12.29 0.46 18.08
N GLU A 145 -13.60 0.42 17.88
CA GLU A 145 -14.22 0.69 16.58
C GLU A 145 -14.16 2.18 16.24
N ALA A 146 -14.32 3.06 17.23
CA ALA A 146 -14.14 4.50 17.02
C ALA A 146 -12.70 4.83 16.59
N MET A 147 -11.70 4.27 17.26
CA MET A 147 -10.30 4.42 16.87
C MET A 147 -10.02 3.81 15.49
N SER A 148 -10.63 2.66 15.19
CA SER A 148 -10.50 2.01 13.88
C SER A 148 -11.11 2.88 12.77
N MET A 149 -12.27 3.51 13.01
CA MET A 149 -12.86 4.49 12.09
C MET A 149 -11.95 5.70 11.90
N CYS A 150 -11.46 6.30 12.97
CA CYS A 150 -10.52 7.42 12.89
C CYS A 150 -9.25 7.05 12.11
N CYS A 151 -8.68 5.88 12.35
CA CYS A 151 -7.52 5.37 11.63
C CYS A 151 -7.81 5.19 10.14
N SER A 152 -8.97 4.62 9.79
CA SER A 152 -9.39 4.44 8.40
C SER A 152 -9.60 5.77 7.66
N LEU A 153 -10.20 6.78 8.31
CA LEU A 153 -10.34 8.12 7.73
C LEU A 153 -8.98 8.79 7.52
N CYS A 154 -8.07 8.67 8.50
CA CYS A 154 -6.71 9.18 8.36
C CYS A 154 -5.96 8.50 7.21
N LEU A 155 -6.15 7.20 7.03
CA LEU A 155 -5.52 6.45 5.95
C LEU A 155 -6.10 6.80 4.57
N VAL A 156 -7.42 6.99 4.47
CA VAL A 156 -8.05 7.55 3.25
C VAL A 156 -7.46 8.93 2.97
N ALA A 157 -7.42 9.83 3.95
CA ALA A 157 -6.88 11.17 3.81
C ALA A 157 -5.41 11.18 3.38
N TRP A 158 -4.60 10.27 3.92
CA TRP A 158 -3.20 10.09 3.53
C TRP A 158 -3.05 9.66 2.06
N LEU A 159 -3.83 8.65 1.64
CA LEU A 159 -3.80 8.14 0.27
C LEU A 159 -4.35 9.16 -0.75
N THR A 160 -5.30 10.01 -0.36
CA THR A 160 -5.85 11.07 -1.21
C THR A 160 -4.99 12.33 -1.26
N GLY A 161 -4.27 12.64 -0.18
CA GLY A 161 -3.54 13.89 -0.01
C GLY A 161 -2.20 13.95 -0.74
N SER A 162 -1.75 12.85 -1.35
CA SER A 162 -0.50 12.84 -2.12
C SER A 162 -0.75 13.43 -3.51
N PRO A 163 -0.10 14.56 -3.88
CA PRO A 163 -0.30 15.16 -5.19
C PRO A 163 0.13 14.19 -6.30
N THR A 164 -0.81 13.86 -7.18
CA THR A 164 -0.62 13.03 -8.38
C THR A 164 0.07 13.79 -9.52
N THR A 165 0.38 15.07 -9.32
CA THR A 165 1.01 15.93 -10.33
C THR A 165 2.54 15.83 -10.29
N PRO A 166 3.20 15.50 -11.42
CA PRO A 166 4.65 15.27 -11.49
C PRO A 166 5.51 16.56 -11.48
N THR A 167 4.93 17.74 -11.26
CA THR A 167 5.55 19.01 -11.69
C THR A 167 6.24 19.82 -10.61
N THR A 168 6.25 19.41 -9.36
CA THR A 168 6.91 20.20 -8.31
C THR A 168 7.68 19.28 -7.40
N GLN A 169 8.97 19.60 -7.19
CA GLN A 169 9.84 19.02 -6.18
C GLN A 169 9.14 19.02 -4.82
N GLN A 170 8.39 17.97 -4.52
CA GLN A 170 7.74 17.79 -3.24
C GLN A 170 8.47 16.67 -2.51
N ASP A 171 9.67 17.00 -2.03
CA ASP A 171 10.46 16.23 -1.07
C ASP A 171 9.81 16.14 0.32
N GLN A 172 8.57 16.60 0.47
CA GLN A 172 7.80 16.28 1.66
C GLN A 172 7.42 14.80 1.62
N SER A 173 8.23 13.99 2.29
CA SER A 173 8.06 12.55 2.41
C SER A 173 6.60 12.21 2.68
N GLU A 174 5.99 11.34 1.89
CA GLU A 174 4.59 10.93 2.05
C GLU A 174 4.29 10.40 3.47
N PHE A 175 5.33 9.89 4.14
CA PHE A 175 5.34 9.43 5.53
C PHE A 175 5.39 10.55 6.59
N SER A 176 5.66 11.79 6.20
CA SER A 176 5.62 12.95 7.10
C SER A 176 4.23 13.56 7.24
N SER A 177 3.26 13.13 6.43
CA SER A 177 1.89 13.65 6.49
C SER A 177 1.27 13.44 7.88
N LEU A 178 0.53 14.44 8.35
CA LEU A 178 -0.15 14.39 9.65
C LEU A 178 -1.08 13.17 9.73
N SER A 179 -1.83 12.91 8.65
CA SER A 179 -2.76 11.79 8.58
C SER A 179 -2.06 10.44 8.74
N PHE A 180 -0.89 10.25 8.11
CA PHE A 180 -0.11 9.03 8.30
C PHE A 180 0.39 8.89 9.75
N ARG A 181 0.93 9.97 10.34
CA ARG A 181 1.42 9.95 11.74
C ARG A 181 0.32 9.61 12.73
N VAL A 182 -0.87 10.20 12.57
CA VAL A 182 -2.03 9.90 13.41
C VAL A 182 -2.48 8.45 13.23
N ALA A 183 -2.59 7.96 11.99
CA ALA A 183 -2.94 6.56 11.74
C ALA A 183 -1.93 5.58 12.38
N THR A 184 -0.64 5.91 12.29
CA THR A 184 0.46 5.13 12.89
C THR A 184 0.37 5.10 14.41
N ALA A 185 0.08 6.24 15.04
CA ALA A 185 -0.08 6.34 16.49
C ALA A 185 -1.33 5.61 17.02
N LEU A 186 -2.41 5.55 16.22
CA LEU A 186 -3.64 4.84 16.57
C LEU A 186 -3.48 3.32 16.49
N LEU A 187 -2.60 2.80 15.63
CA LEU A 187 -2.44 1.36 15.43
C LEU A 187 -2.14 0.55 16.71
N PRO A 188 -1.11 0.88 17.52
CA PRO A 188 -0.83 0.16 18.75
C PRO A 188 -1.97 0.29 19.77
N LEU A 189 -2.67 1.42 19.78
CA LEU A 189 -3.81 1.64 20.67
C LEU A 189 -5.02 0.78 20.30
N ILE A 190 -5.29 0.62 18.99
CA ILE A 190 -6.32 -0.30 18.48
C ILE A 190 -5.98 -1.75 18.87
N VAL A 191 -4.73 -2.17 18.67
CA VAL A 191 -4.30 -3.53 19.02
C VAL A 191 -4.38 -3.77 20.53
N TYR A 192 -3.94 -2.80 21.32
CA TYR A 192 -4.00 -2.86 22.78
C TYR A 192 -5.44 -2.99 23.30
N THR A 193 -6.33 -2.10 22.85
CA THR A 193 -7.75 -2.13 23.25
C THR A 193 -8.47 -3.39 22.77
N TYR A 194 -8.16 -3.88 21.56
CA TYR A 194 -8.67 -5.15 21.06
C TYR A 194 -8.21 -6.34 21.92
N GLN A 195 -6.96 -6.36 22.37
CA GLN A 195 -6.45 -7.44 23.23
C GLN A 195 -7.03 -7.40 24.63
N GLN A 196 -7.31 -6.20 25.16
CA GLN A 196 -7.91 -6.00 26.47
C GLN A 196 -9.37 -6.50 26.49
N ASP A 197 -10.14 -6.20 25.44
CA ASP A 197 -11.56 -6.54 25.34
C ASP A 197 -11.87 -7.31 24.03
N ARG A 198 -11.64 -8.63 24.07
CA ARG A 198 -11.81 -9.55 22.90
C ARG A 198 -13.26 -9.95 22.60
N THR A 199 -14.20 -9.53 23.44
CA THR A 199 -15.57 -10.03 23.42
C THR A 199 -16.54 -8.86 23.43
N MET A 200 -17.63 -8.98 22.69
CA MET A 200 -18.64 -7.93 22.65
C MET A 200 -19.49 -7.95 23.93
N GLY A 201 -20.00 -6.78 24.34
CA GLY A 201 -20.94 -6.65 25.44
C GLY A 201 -20.37 -5.87 26.64
N CYS A 202 -20.99 -4.74 26.94
CA CYS A 202 -20.54 -3.79 27.95
C CYS A 202 -20.73 -4.22 29.41
N LEU A 203 -21.58 -5.23 29.67
CA LEU A 203 -21.90 -5.71 31.03
C LEU A 203 -21.13 -6.95 31.46
N ARG A 204 -20.29 -7.51 30.58
CA ARG A 204 -19.57 -8.76 30.85
C ARG A 204 -18.68 -8.74 32.09
N ARG A 205 -18.16 -7.57 32.46
CA ARG A 205 -17.35 -7.41 33.68
C ARG A 205 -18.17 -7.60 34.97
N TRP A 206 -19.48 -7.40 34.89
CA TRP A 206 -20.43 -7.54 36.01
C TRP A 206 -20.89 -8.99 36.14
N GLU A 207 -21.18 -9.67 35.03
CA GLU A 207 -21.51 -11.11 35.02
C GLU A 207 -20.38 -12.01 35.56
N LEU A 208 -19.11 -11.61 35.41
CA LEU A 208 -17.98 -12.39 35.95
C LEU A 208 -17.88 -12.35 37.48
N HIS A 209 -18.66 -11.50 38.15
CA HIS A 209 -18.69 -11.40 39.61
C HIS A 209 -19.88 -12.12 40.25
N ASP A 210 -20.98 -12.28 39.51
CA ASP A 210 -22.10 -13.09 39.96
C ASP A 210 -21.88 -14.55 39.54
N ASN A 211 -21.57 -15.36 40.54
CA ASN A 211 -21.17 -16.77 40.49
C ASN A 211 -22.28 -17.75 40.01
N TYR A 212 -23.19 -17.28 39.15
CA TYR A 212 -24.32 -18.08 38.67
C TYR A 212 -23.96 -18.77 37.35
N ASP A 213 -24.08 -20.11 37.36
CA ASP A 213 -23.98 -21.04 36.23
C ASP A 213 -25.10 -20.78 35.18
N HIS A 214 -25.18 -19.58 34.62
CA HIS A 214 -25.99 -19.36 33.43
C HIS A 214 -25.29 -20.00 32.24
N PRO A 215 -26.02 -20.81 31.44
CA PRO A 215 -25.47 -21.42 30.25
C PRO A 215 -24.98 -20.29 29.36
N ARG A 216 -23.66 -20.22 29.15
CA ARG A 216 -22.99 -19.28 28.24
C ARG A 216 -23.78 -19.23 26.93
N SER A 217 -24.66 -18.25 26.78
CA SER A 217 -25.12 -17.78 25.48
C SER A 217 -23.86 -17.61 24.65
N GLU A 218 -23.77 -18.25 23.48
CA GLU A 218 -22.56 -18.28 22.66
C GLU A 218 -21.99 -16.86 22.52
N LEU A 219 -20.93 -16.58 23.29
CA LEU A 219 -20.34 -15.26 23.39
C LEU A 219 -19.80 -14.88 22.00
N GLU A 220 -20.44 -13.92 21.35
CA GLU A 220 -19.95 -13.38 20.08
C GLU A 220 -18.55 -12.79 20.29
N SER A 221 -17.56 -13.42 19.67
CA SER A 221 -16.18 -12.95 19.68
C SER A 221 -16.06 -11.69 18.84
N ARG A 222 -15.28 -10.71 19.32
CA ARG A 222 -15.03 -9.49 18.56
C ARG A 222 -14.17 -9.80 17.34
N SER A 223 -14.69 -9.45 16.16
CA SER A 223 -13.94 -9.55 14.90
C SER A 223 -12.63 -8.78 14.97
N PHE A 224 -11.56 -9.34 14.41
CA PHE A 224 -10.27 -8.67 14.35
C PHE A 224 -10.37 -7.38 13.51
N PRO A 225 -9.79 -6.25 13.97
CA PRO A 225 -9.88 -4.97 13.27
C PRO A 225 -9.15 -5.03 11.92
N VAL A 226 -9.94 -5.11 10.84
CA VAL A 226 -9.44 -5.24 9.45
C VAL A 226 -8.53 -4.07 9.05
N ILE A 227 -8.75 -2.89 9.66
CA ILE A 227 -7.93 -1.70 9.41
C ILE A 227 -6.44 -1.92 9.73
N VAL A 228 -6.11 -2.76 10.71
CA VAL A 228 -4.71 -3.05 11.07
C VAL A 228 -4.00 -3.77 9.94
N ILE A 229 -4.65 -4.79 9.37
CA ILE A 229 -4.11 -5.54 8.22
C ILE A 229 -3.93 -4.59 7.03
N PHE A 230 -4.96 -3.80 6.74
CA PHE A 230 -4.94 -2.91 5.60
C PHE A 230 -3.91 -1.78 5.72
N TYR A 231 -3.70 -1.25 6.93
CA TYR A 231 -2.65 -0.27 7.20
C TYR A 231 -1.26 -0.83 6.88
N ILE A 232 -0.95 -2.06 7.31
CA ILE A 232 0.33 -2.71 7.05
C ILE A 232 0.53 -2.90 5.54
N VAL A 233 -0.47 -3.45 4.85
CA VAL A 233 -0.41 -3.67 3.40
C VAL A 233 -0.21 -2.35 2.64
N SER A 234 -0.95 -1.31 3.01
CA SER A 234 -0.84 0.01 2.37
C SER A 234 0.55 0.64 2.61
N THR A 235 1.06 0.56 3.84
CA THR A 235 2.36 1.11 4.21
C THR A 235 3.49 0.41 3.47
N LEU A 236 3.49 -0.93 3.43
CA LEU A 236 4.49 -1.70 2.69
C LEU A 236 4.42 -1.43 1.18
N SER A 237 3.22 -1.30 0.63
CA SER A 237 3.04 -1.01 -0.80
C SER A 237 3.61 0.35 -1.18
N VAL A 238 3.29 1.40 -0.40
CA VAL A 238 3.83 2.75 -0.63
C VAL A 238 5.34 2.80 -0.40
N PHE A 239 5.84 2.08 0.61
CA PHE A 239 7.28 1.98 0.88
C PHE A 239 8.04 1.29 -0.25
N ALA A 240 7.50 0.21 -0.83
CA ALA A 240 8.09 -0.44 -1.99
C ALA A 240 8.13 0.49 -3.20
N MET A 241 7.07 1.25 -3.47
CA MET A 241 7.06 2.28 -4.52
C MET A 241 8.12 3.35 -4.28
N TYR A 242 8.27 3.80 -3.04
CA TYR A 242 9.29 4.77 -2.66
C TYR A 242 10.71 4.25 -2.94
N ILE A 243 11.02 3.01 -2.53
CA ILE A 243 12.33 2.39 -2.81
C ILE A 243 12.56 2.29 -4.32
N GLN A 244 11.58 1.79 -5.08
CA GLN A 244 11.70 1.66 -6.54
C GLN A 244 11.96 3.01 -7.21
N ARG A 245 11.25 4.06 -6.77
CA ARG A 245 11.44 5.42 -7.28
C ARG A 245 12.84 5.95 -6.95
N SER A 246 13.30 5.75 -5.71
CA SER A 246 14.64 6.17 -5.27
C SER A 246 15.75 5.49 -6.10
N ASN A 247 15.67 4.18 -6.27
CA ASN A 247 16.61 3.42 -7.08
C ASN A 247 16.59 3.86 -8.56
N GLY A 248 15.40 4.15 -9.10
CA GLY A 248 15.24 4.69 -10.45
C GLY A 248 15.93 6.04 -10.64
N GLN A 249 15.76 6.97 -9.70
CA GLN A 249 16.41 8.29 -9.74
C GLN A 249 17.94 8.18 -9.67
N GLN A 250 18.47 7.31 -8.80
CA GLN A 250 19.91 7.07 -8.73
C GLN A 250 20.49 6.52 -10.03
N ASN A 251 19.78 5.59 -10.68
CA ASN A 251 20.21 5.02 -11.96
C ASN A 251 20.22 6.10 -13.06
N ILE A 252 19.20 6.96 -13.11
CA ILE A 252 19.16 8.08 -14.06
C ILE A 252 20.34 9.03 -13.82
N GLN A 253 20.61 9.41 -12.56
CA GLN A 253 21.74 10.28 -12.22
C GLN A 253 23.07 9.69 -12.67
N LYS A 254 23.30 8.37 -12.45
CA LYS A 254 24.50 7.68 -12.92
C LYS A 254 24.65 7.73 -14.45
N VAL A 255 23.56 7.51 -15.20
CA VAL A 255 23.59 7.55 -16.67
C VAL A 255 23.83 8.98 -17.17
N VAL A 256 23.22 9.99 -16.55
CA VAL A 256 23.46 11.41 -16.88
C VAL A 256 24.90 11.81 -16.57
N GLN A 257 25.46 11.33 -15.45
CA GLN A 257 26.86 11.58 -15.09
C GLN A 257 27.81 10.92 -16.08
N LEU A 258 27.58 9.65 -16.46
CA LEU A 258 28.34 8.96 -17.51
C LEU A 258 28.29 9.72 -18.84
N GLN A 259 27.13 10.28 -19.20
CA GLN A 259 26.99 11.12 -20.39
C GLN A 259 27.85 12.38 -20.29
N GLN A 260 27.84 13.06 -19.14
CA GLN A 260 28.67 14.26 -18.91
C GLN A 260 30.16 13.94 -18.93
N ASP A 261 30.58 12.81 -18.36
CA ASP A 261 31.98 12.39 -18.31
C ASP A 261 32.51 12.01 -19.70
N LEU A 262 31.67 11.42 -20.56
CA LEU A 262 32.04 11.08 -21.95
C LEU A 262 32.04 12.30 -22.88
N LEU A 263 31.15 13.28 -22.65
CA LEU A 263 31.09 14.51 -23.45
C LEU A 263 32.15 15.55 -23.05
N GLN A 264 32.72 15.47 -21.85
CA GLN A 264 33.82 16.33 -21.48
C GLN A 264 35.08 15.93 -22.27
N PRO A 265 35.60 16.79 -23.17
CA PRO A 265 36.82 16.48 -23.90
C PRO A 265 37.92 16.25 -22.87
N LYS A 266 38.57 15.09 -22.95
CA LYS A 266 39.72 14.67 -22.13
C LYS A 266 40.69 15.85 -22.00
N ARG A 267 40.57 16.66 -20.95
CA ARG A 267 41.55 17.71 -20.65
C ARG A 267 42.85 16.96 -20.44
N GLN A 268 43.75 17.06 -21.41
CA GLN A 268 45.03 16.37 -21.35
C GLN A 268 45.68 16.69 -20.00
N PRO A 269 46.17 15.67 -19.25
CA PRO A 269 46.90 15.93 -18.03
C PRO A 269 48.07 16.85 -18.39
N LYS A 270 48.06 18.04 -17.78
CA LYS A 270 49.12 19.04 -17.94
C LYS A 270 50.44 18.33 -17.67
N PRO A 271 51.40 18.27 -18.61
CA PRO A 271 52.64 17.55 -18.39
C PRO A 271 53.30 18.11 -17.12
N PRO A 272 53.90 17.25 -16.29
CA PRO A 272 54.60 17.71 -15.09
C PRO A 272 55.64 18.76 -15.52
N PRO A 273 55.82 19.84 -14.74
CA PRO A 273 56.81 20.86 -15.06
C PRO A 273 58.16 20.16 -15.21
N GLN A 274 58.71 20.17 -16.43
CA GLN A 274 60.07 19.73 -16.67
C GLN A 274 60.95 20.55 -15.73
N GLN A 275 61.59 19.88 -14.76
CA GLN A 275 62.66 20.46 -13.99
C GLN A 275 63.72 20.89 -15.00
N GLN A 276 63.81 22.20 -15.25
CA GLN A 276 64.91 22.79 -16.00
C GLN A 276 66.19 22.45 -15.25
N GLU A 277 66.96 21.54 -15.84
CA GLU A 277 68.33 21.26 -15.49
C GLU A 277 69.14 22.56 -15.67
N VAL A 278 69.35 23.29 -14.57
CA VAL A 278 70.20 24.49 -14.55
C VAL A 278 71.65 24.01 -14.66
N SER A 279 72.08 23.75 -15.90
CA SER A 279 73.48 23.64 -16.25
C SER A 279 73.94 24.99 -16.78
N LYS A 280 74.53 25.83 -15.93
CA LYS A 280 75.41 26.92 -16.36
C LYS A 280 76.72 26.92 -15.59
N LYS A 281 77.72 26.42 -16.33
CA LYS A 281 79.16 26.62 -16.25
C LYS A 281 79.58 28.09 -16.18
N LYS A 282 80.75 28.30 -15.53
CA LYS A 282 81.76 29.39 -15.68
C LYS A 282 81.31 30.77 -15.16
N GLN A 283 82.10 31.52 -14.38
CA GLN A 283 83.57 31.65 -14.30
C GLN A 283 84.08 31.59 -12.86
#